data_AF-A0A7V3L1L6-F1
#
_entry.id   AF-A0A7V3L1L6-F1
#
_cell.length_a   1.000
_cell.length_b   1.000
_cell.length_c   1.000
_cell.angle_alpha   90.00
_cell.angle_beta   90.00
_cell.angle_gamma   90.00
#
_symmetry.space_group_name_H-M   'P 1'
#
loop_
_entity.id
_entity.type
_entity.pdbx_description
1 polymer ?
#
loop_
_entity_poly.entity_id
_entity_poly.type
_entity_poly.pdbx_seq_one_letter_code
_entity_poly.pdbx_strand_id
1 'polypeptide(L)'
;MRKTMRMIRDIAERGGTVLWTGPPPAIYHEDGRDALSDWKSTFGIESVREPWNGLNAEGAAVSFLGDLKQVPTYKVLTHLLPDLVYPVEPASETTAVACTRIGGESLTLGTLKRTAKGGTLAFLGARPRDDQSGSLPDRPRTLFHLLRALGTYRDFGAGWAEIVSNTGGLVVCESPNGAVTVTHHYYNVQENWSGGFFRPEGEKFDESVLPPSKLSLVEAKLGPYRVSYEGERLMSFRLAGGKLAAFAGHATTGITINGREYRFTDSPCLVSFAPIPREQLADGVERAWIIQCARAGEGSGELILRLPFEVPDGARWAVDAMANGRGTPSPASYTRARGETVLRLPPEMQGPAVLLFVDK
;
A
#
# COMPACT_ATOMS: atom_id res chain seq x y z
N MET A 1 -21.89 -5.52 15.99
CA MET A 1 -21.39 -6.66 15.19
C MET A 1 -22.43 -7.22 14.19
N ARG A 2 -23.75 -7.03 14.38
CA ARG A 2 -24.78 -7.56 13.45
C ARG A 2 -24.66 -7.02 12.02
N LYS A 3 -24.37 -5.72 11.89
CA LYS A 3 -24.12 -5.07 10.60
C LYS A 3 -22.90 -5.70 9.89
N THR A 4 -21.83 -5.96 10.63
CA THR A 4 -20.62 -6.62 10.13
C THR A 4 -20.92 -8.03 9.61
N MET A 5 -21.63 -8.85 10.38
CA MET A 5 -22.00 -10.20 9.93
C MET A 5 -22.87 -10.21 8.68
N ARG A 6 -23.81 -9.25 8.55
CA ARG A 6 -24.56 -9.06 7.30
C ARG A 6 -23.65 -8.68 6.13
N MET A 7 -22.76 -7.72 6.34
CA MET A 7 -21.80 -7.29 5.31
C MET A 7 -20.88 -8.43 4.86
N ILE A 8 -20.41 -9.27 5.79
CA ILE A 8 -19.58 -10.45 5.48
C ILE A 8 -20.34 -11.41 4.55
N ARG A 9 -21.60 -11.72 4.88
CA ARG A 9 -22.44 -12.57 4.02
C ARG A 9 -22.69 -11.92 2.67
N ASP A 10 -23.04 -10.63 2.65
CA ASP A 10 -23.29 -9.89 1.40
C ASP A 10 -22.05 -9.89 0.49
N ILE A 11 -20.85 -9.73 1.04
CA ILE A 11 -19.58 -9.81 0.28
C ILE A 11 -19.45 -11.21 -0.33
N ALA A 12 -19.57 -12.27 0.47
CA ALA A 12 -19.40 -13.63 0.00
C ALA A 12 -20.49 -14.08 -0.99
N GLU A 13 -21.74 -13.68 -0.79
CA GLU A 13 -22.85 -13.99 -1.69
C GLU A 13 -22.76 -13.23 -3.02
N ARG A 14 -21.97 -12.15 -3.09
CA ARG A 14 -21.66 -11.41 -4.33
C ARG A 14 -20.37 -11.89 -5.01
N GLY A 15 -19.77 -12.99 -4.53
CA GLY A 15 -18.55 -13.55 -5.12
C GLY A 15 -17.25 -13.03 -4.50
N GLY A 16 -17.33 -12.23 -3.43
CA GLY A 16 -16.15 -11.73 -2.71
C GLY A 16 -15.53 -12.76 -1.78
N THR A 17 -14.31 -12.45 -1.31
CA THR A 17 -13.55 -13.26 -0.36
C THR A 17 -13.49 -12.56 0.99
N VAL A 18 -13.73 -13.30 2.07
CA VAL A 18 -13.54 -12.85 3.45
C VAL A 18 -12.66 -13.84 4.18
N LEU A 19 -11.63 -13.33 4.86
CA LEU A 19 -10.79 -14.06 5.79
C LEU A 19 -11.07 -13.57 7.20
N TRP A 20 -11.46 -14.47 8.11
CA TRP A 20 -11.54 -14.20 9.54
C TRP A 20 -10.38 -14.87 10.25
N THR A 21 -9.59 -14.11 11.02
CA THR A 21 -8.45 -14.63 11.76
C THR A 21 -8.58 -14.35 13.25
N GLY A 22 -8.16 -15.30 14.08
CA GLY A 22 -8.16 -15.16 15.54
C GLY A 22 -9.47 -15.65 16.18
N PRO A 23 -9.89 -15.08 17.31
CA PRO A 23 -10.98 -15.62 18.11
C PRO A 23 -12.34 -15.55 17.40
N PRO A 24 -13.26 -16.49 17.70
CA PRO A 24 -14.67 -16.34 17.33
C PRO A 24 -15.32 -15.19 18.13
N PRO A 25 -16.39 -14.56 17.61
CA PRO A 25 -17.14 -13.56 18.37
C PRO A 25 -18.00 -14.23 19.46
N ALA A 26 -18.18 -13.53 20.59
CA ALA A 26 -19.02 -14.00 21.69
C ALA A 26 -20.49 -13.59 21.55
N ILE A 27 -20.73 -12.28 21.66
CA ILE A 27 -22.06 -11.71 21.69
C ILE A 27 -22.16 -10.50 20.79
N TYR A 28 -23.38 -10.17 20.40
CA TYR A 28 -23.68 -8.89 19.79
C TYR A 28 -23.68 -7.81 20.86
N HIS A 29 -22.76 -6.85 20.75
CA HIS A 29 -22.71 -5.69 21.66
C HIS A 29 -24.05 -4.94 21.71
N GLU A 30 -24.83 -4.97 20.64
CA GLU A 30 -26.11 -4.26 20.53
C GLU A 30 -27.19 -4.77 21.50
N ASP A 31 -27.23 -6.07 21.81
CA ASP A 31 -28.32 -6.67 22.60
C ASP A 31 -27.92 -7.90 23.43
N GLY A 32 -26.62 -8.19 23.54
CA GLY A 32 -26.07 -9.29 24.33
C GLY A 32 -26.39 -10.69 23.80
N ARG A 33 -27.07 -10.82 22.65
CA ARG A 33 -27.41 -12.14 22.10
C ARG A 33 -26.20 -12.84 21.51
N ASP A 34 -26.29 -14.17 21.43
CA ASP A 34 -25.25 -15.05 20.90
C ASP A 34 -24.85 -14.68 19.46
N ALA A 35 -23.58 -14.30 19.28
CA ALA A 35 -22.98 -14.05 17.96
C ALA A 35 -22.20 -15.27 17.44
N LEU A 36 -21.84 -16.21 18.33
CA LEU A 36 -21.08 -17.41 17.99
C LEU A 36 -21.88 -18.30 17.05
N SER A 37 -23.17 -18.53 17.33
CA SER A 37 -24.03 -19.34 16.46
C SER A 37 -24.14 -18.77 15.03
N ASP A 38 -24.40 -17.47 14.90
CA ASP A 38 -24.48 -16.79 13.59
C ASP A 38 -23.15 -16.84 12.83
N TRP A 39 -22.05 -16.66 13.55
CA TRP A 39 -20.71 -16.73 12.99
C TRP A 39 -20.36 -18.13 12.51
N LYS A 40 -20.62 -19.16 13.33
CA LYS A 40 -20.44 -20.57 12.99
C LYS A 40 -21.20 -20.94 11.72
N SER A 41 -22.50 -20.58 11.66
CA SER A 41 -23.33 -20.81 10.47
C SER A 41 -22.77 -20.11 9.22
N THR A 42 -22.30 -18.86 9.38
CA THR A 42 -21.73 -18.08 8.29
C THR A 42 -20.49 -18.79 7.71
N PHE A 43 -19.50 -19.10 8.55
CA PHE A 43 -18.22 -19.71 8.15
C PHE A 43 -18.29 -21.24 7.97
N GLY A 44 -19.44 -21.87 8.22
CA GLY A 44 -19.64 -23.31 8.06
C GLY A 44 -18.86 -24.14 9.07
N ILE A 45 -18.96 -23.77 10.34
CA ILE A 45 -18.29 -24.41 11.48
C ILE A 45 -19.36 -25.07 12.35
N GLU A 46 -19.14 -26.32 12.72
CA GLU A 46 -20.04 -27.09 13.58
C GLU A 46 -19.82 -26.73 15.06
N SER A 47 -18.57 -26.85 15.49
CA SER A 47 -18.14 -26.60 16.86
C SER A 47 -16.83 -25.82 16.93
N VAL A 48 -16.61 -25.12 18.05
CA VAL A 48 -15.36 -24.42 18.37
C VAL A 48 -14.91 -24.88 19.73
N ARG A 49 -13.64 -25.28 19.85
CA ARG A 49 -13.03 -25.68 21.13
C ARG A 49 -12.52 -24.44 21.86
N GLU A 50 -12.85 -24.33 23.15
CA GLU A 50 -12.45 -23.20 24.01
C GLU A 50 -12.65 -21.81 23.34
N PRO A 51 -13.86 -21.47 22.85
CA PRO A 51 -14.09 -20.24 22.08
C PRO A 51 -13.76 -18.95 22.86
N TRP A 52 -13.70 -19.02 24.18
CA TRP A 52 -13.46 -17.88 25.08
C TRP A 52 -12.02 -17.82 25.60
N ASN A 53 -11.38 -18.98 25.78
CA ASN A 53 -10.08 -19.10 26.42
C ASN A 53 -8.97 -19.35 25.41
N GLY A 54 -9.28 -19.93 24.25
CA GLY A 54 -8.30 -20.45 23.32
C GLY A 54 -7.48 -21.60 23.92
N LEU A 55 -6.59 -22.17 23.10
CA LEU A 55 -5.62 -23.17 23.52
C LEU A 55 -4.21 -22.60 23.41
N ASN A 56 -3.36 -22.92 24.39
CA ASN A 56 -1.93 -22.70 24.27
C ASN A 56 -1.35 -23.64 23.21
N ALA A 57 -0.77 -23.05 22.17
CA ALA A 57 -0.08 -23.76 21.10
C ALA A 57 1.38 -23.30 20.96
N GLU A 58 1.96 -22.68 21.99
CA GLU A 58 3.36 -22.25 21.99
C GLU A 58 4.27 -23.40 21.53
N GLY A 59 5.11 -23.11 20.54
CA GLY A 59 6.01 -24.10 19.97
C GLY A 59 5.41 -24.91 18.81
N ALA A 60 4.09 -24.99 18.69
CA ALA A 60 3.42 -25.76 17.66
C ALA A 60 3.51 -25.10 16.29
N ALA A 61 3.48 -25.94 15.24
CA ALA A 61 3.43 -25.50 13.86
C ALA A 61 1.98 -25.39 13.38
N VAL A 62 1.66 -24.33 12.64
CA VAL A 62 0.42 -24.21 11.87
C VAL A 62 0.74 -24.54 10.41
N SER A 63 0.15 -25.61 9.91
CA SER A 63 0.35 -26.10 8.54
C SER A 63 -0.93 -25.97 7.74
N PHE A 64 -0.78 -25.62 6.45
CA PHE A 64 -1.91 -25.41 5.55
C PHE A 64 -2.14 -26.61 4.63
N LEU A 65 -3.40 -26.83 4.26
CA LEU A 65 -3.89 -28.00 3.53
C LEU A 65 -4.71 -27.57 2.31
N GLY A 66 -4.95 -28.52 1.39
CA GLY A 66 -5.88 -28.33 0.27
C GLY A 66 -5.56 -27.08 -0.57
N ASP A 67 -6.56 -26.22 -0.74
CA ASP A 67 -6.49 -24.96 -1.50
C ASP A 67 -5.46 -23.96 -0.95
N LEU A 68 -5.00 -24.12 0.29
CA LEU A 68 -4.03 -23.26 0.96
C LEU A 68 -2.66 -23.92 1.18
N LYS A 69 -2.41 -25.12 0.65
CA LYS A 69 -1.16 -25.88 0.88
C LYS A 69 0.15 -25.15 0.51
N GLN A 70 0.06 -24.14 -0.35
CA GLN A 70 1.17 -23.29 -0.79
C GLN A 70 1.54 -22.20 0.24
N VAL A 71 0.68 -21.96 1.23
CA VAL A 71 0.98 -21.04 2.32
C VAL A 71 2.04 -21.69 3.22
N PRO A 72 3.18 -21.03 3.48
CA PRO A 72 4.22 -21.60 4.33
C PRO A 72 3.71 -21.89 5.73
N THR A 73 4.13 -23.05 6.26
CA THR A 73 3.98 -23.37 7.69
C THR A 73 4.71 -22.33 8.54
N TYR A 74 4.12 -21.94 9.67
CA TYR A 74 4.75 -21.05 10.63
C TYR A 74 4.58 -21.57 12.06
N LYS A 75 5.42 -21.09 12.96
CA LYS A 75 5.42 -21.48 14.37
C LYS A 75 4.65 -20.48 15.23
N VAL A 76 3.87 -20.98 16.18
CA VAL A 76 3.27 -20.17 17.25
C VAL A 76 4.35 -19.88 18.30
N LEU A 77 4.58 -18.60 18.61
CA LEU A 77 5.76 -18.18 19.35
C LEU A 77 5.55 -18.07 20.86
N THR A 78 4.34 -17.70 21.29
CA THR A 78 4.06 -17.43 22.70
C THR A 78 2.80 -18.13 23.17
N HIS A 79 2.68 -18.31 24.49
CA HIS A 79 1.45 -18.75 25.15
C HIS A 79 0.49 -17.60 25.47
N LEU A 80 0.78 -16.38 25.00
CA LEU A 80 -0.02 -15.19 25.31
C LEU A 80 -1.29 -15.14 24.47
N LEU A 81 -2.30 -14.42 24.96
CA LEU A 81 -3.62 -14.28 24.32
C LEU A 81 -3.59 -14.06 22.79
N PRO A 82 -2.71 -13.21 22.21
CA PRO A 82 -2.69 -12.99 20.76
C PRO A 82 -2.27 -14.21 19.93
N ASP A 83 -1.55 -15.16 20.53
CA ASP A 83 -1.01 -16.36 19.88
C ASP A 83 -1.80 -17.64 20.27
N LEU A 84 -2.84 -17.51 21.10
CA LEU A 84 -3.75 -18.63 21.38
C LEU A 84 -4.47 -19.05 20.10
N VAL A 85 -4.75 -20.36 20.01
CA VAL A 85 -5.45 -20.94 18.87
C VAL A 85 -6.86 -21.38 19.24
N TYR A 86 -7.74 -21.39 18.25
CA TYR A 86 -9.17 -21.66 18.38
C TYR A 86 -9.56 -22.77 17.40
N PRO A 87 -9.36 -24.05 17.79
CA PRO A 87 -9.69 -25.17 16.93
C PRO A 87 -11.18 -25.27 16.64
N VAL A 88 -11.50 -25.77 15.45
CA VAL A 88 -12.87 -25.87 14.97
C VAL A 88 -13.13 -27.20 14.28
N GLU A 89 -14.38 -27.65 14.31
CA GLU A 89 -14.86 -28.74 13.48
C GLU A 89 -15.60 -28.16 12.26
N PRO A 90 -15.19 -28.47 11.03
CA PRO A 90 -15.91 -28.03 9.84
C PRO A 90 -17.28 -28.71 9.73
N ALA A 91 -18.28 -27.97 9.23
CA ALA A 91 -19.53 -28.56 8.77
C ALA A 91 -19.31 -29.39 7.49
N SER A 92 -20.30 -30.22 7.10
CA SER A 92 -20.17 -31.19 6.00
C SER A 92 -19.72 -30.60 4.65
N GLU A 93 -20.15 -29.38 4.32
CA GLU A 93 -19.83 -28.67 3.06
C GLU A 93 -18.65 -27.71 3.19
N THR A 94 -17.88 -27.80 4.28
CA THR A 94 -16.76 -26.92 4.59
C THR A 94 -15.45 -27.71 4.61
N THR A 95 -14.43 -27.21 3.93
CA THR A 95 -13.14 -27.89 3.84
C THR A 95 -12.21 -27.44 4.95
N ALA A 96 -11.53 -28.36 5.63
CA ALA A 96 -10.41 -28.04 6.51
C ALA A 96 -9.17 -27.62 5.69
N VAL A 97 -8.60 -26.45 5.98
CA VAL A 97 -7.49 -25.85 5.21
C VAL A 97 -6.28 -25.48 6.05
N ALA A 98 -6.35 -25.61 7.37
CA ALA A 98 -5.18 -25.49 8.24
C ALA A 98 -5.32 -26.39 9.47
N CYS A 99 -4.20 -26.89 9.98
CA CYS A 99 -4.13 -27.71 11.18
C CYS A 99 -2.91 -27.39 12.03
N THR A 100 -2.96 -27.82 13.29
CA THR A 100 -1.82 -27.84 14.20
C THR A 100 -1.81 -29.15 14.99
N ARG A 101 -0.72 -29.43 15.70
CA ARG A 101 -0.61 -30.57 16.62
C ARG A 101 -0.26 -30.09 18.02
N ILE A 102 -1.11 -30.42 18.99
CA ILE A 102 -0.94 -30.09 20.41
C ILE A 102 -1.13 -31.37 21.22
N GLY A 103 -0.17 -31.73 22.07
CA GLY A 103 -0.26 -32.95 22.90
C GLY A 103 -0.41 -34.26 22.09
N GLY A 104 0.08 -34.30 20.85
CA GLY A 104 -0.05 -35.45 19.94
C GLY A 104 -1.35 -35.47 19.13
N GLU A 105 -2.37 -34.72 19.55
CA GLU A 105 -3.65 -34.57 18.86
C GLU A 105 -3.50 -33.62 17.65
N SER A 106 -4.07 -33.99 16.50
CA SER A 106 -4.15 -33.09 15.35
C SER A 106 -5.45 -32.30 15.41
N LEU A 107 -5.35 -30.98 15.40
CA LEU A 107 -6.47 -30.06 15.55
C LEU A 107 -6.64 -29.23 14.27
N THR A 108 -7.88 -29.10 13.79
CA THR A 108 -8.21 -28.22 12.66
C THR A 108 -8.26 -26.78 13.15
N LEU A 109 -7.48 -25.92 12.50
CA LEU A 109 -7.42 -24.48 12.79
C LEU A 109 -8.02 -23.62 11.68
N GLY A 110 -8.17 -24.17 10.48
CA GLY A 110 -8.64 -23.38 9.35
C GLY A 110 -9.74 -24.07 8.58
N THR A 111 -10.71 -23.30 8.13
CA THR A 111 -11.82 -23.78 7.30
C THR A 111 -12.01 -22.88 6.09
N LEU A 112 -12.54 -23.45 5.01
CA LEU A 112 -12.89 -22.74 3.78
C LEU A 112 -14.25 -23.21 3.28
N LYS A 113 -15.17 -22.27 3.16
CA LYS A 113 -16.51 -22.45 2.61
C LYS A 113 -16.66 -21.62 1.35
N ARG A 114 -17.19 -22.21 0.28
CA ARG A 114 -17.51 -21.50 -0.96
C ARG A 114 -19.01 -21.24 -1.07
N THR A 115 -19.39 -20.09 -1.60
CA THR A 115 -20.78 -19.77 -1.90
C THR A 115 -21.13 -20.16 -3.34
N ALA A 116 -22.43 -20.28 -3.64
CA ALA A 116 -22.90 -20.64 -4.99
C ALA A 116 -22.44 -19.65 -6.10
N LYS A 117 -22.17 -18.39 -5.76
CA LYS A 117 -21.66 -17.38 -6.69
C LYS A 117 -20.12 -17.26 -6.70
N GLY A 118 -19.42 -18.24 -6.12
CA GLY A 118 -17.96 -18.32 -6.12
C GLY A 118 -17.25 -17.51 -5.03
N GLY A 119 -17.99 -16.90 -4.09
CA GLY A 119 -17.38 -16.19 -2.97
C GLY A 119 -16.78 -17.17 -1.96
N THR A 120 -15.83 -16.69 -1.17
CA THR A 120 -15.04 -17.53 -0.26
C THR A 120 -15.11 -16.98 1.16
N LEU A 121 -15.48 -17.83 2.11
CA LEU A 121 -15.44 -17.57 3.55
C LEU A 121 -14.36 -18.46 4.14
N ALA A 122 -13.21 -17.88 4.47
CA ALA A 122 -12.10 -18.56 5.10
C ALA A 122 -11.99 -18.16 6.57
N PHE A 123 -11.73 -19.13 7.43
CA PHE A 123 -11.42 -18.91 8.83
C PHE A 123 -10.03 -19.49 9.14
N LEU A 124 -9.28 -18.78 9.98
CA LEU A 124 -8.06 -19.26 10.62
C LEU A 124 -8.13 -18.92 12.11
N GLY A 125 -8.31 -19.93 12.95
CA GLY A 125 -8.31 -19.85 14.40
C GLY A 125 -6.91 -19.67 14.99
N ALA A 126 -6.05 -18.92 14.33
CA ALA A 126 -4.73 -18.53 14.79
C ALA A 126 -4.40 -17.16 14.19
N ARG A 127 -3.52 -16.40 14.85
CA ARG A 127 -3.00 -15.16 14.28
C ARG A 127 -2.01 -15.48 13.16
N PRO A 128 -2.22 -15.00 11.91
CA PRO A 128 -1.19 -15.00 10.91
C PRO A 128 0.03 -14.23 11.40
N ARG A 129 1.22 -14.76 11.15
CA ARG A 129 2.47 -14.12 11.54
C ARG A 129 3.06 -13.39 10.35
N ASP A 130 3.34 -12.10 10.53
CA ASP A 130 4.11 -11.30 9.59
C ASP A 130 5.25 -10.62 10.34
N ASP A 131 6.49 -10.92 9.97
CA ASP A 131 7.70 -10.28 10.48
C ASP A 131 8.31 -9.38 9.41
N GLN A 132 7.74 -8.18 9.30
CA GLN A 132 8.20 -7.18 8.33
C GLN A 132 9.56 -6.57 8.70
N SER A 133 9.97 -6.67 9.97
CA SER A 133 11.28 -6.25 10.47
C SER A 133 12.41 -7.24 10.18
N GLY A 134 12.09 -8.45 9.72
CA GLY A 134 13.07 -9.51 9.49
C GLY A 134 13.83 -9.94 10.74
N SER A 135 13.21 -9.76 11.91
CA SER A 135 13.78 -10.03 13.24
C SER A 135 13.90 -11.52 13.57
N LEU A 136 13.13 -12.36 12.89
CA LEU A 136 13.14 -13.81 13.01
C LEU A 136 13.87 -14.45 11.82
N PRO A 137 14.56 -15.58 12.01
CA PRO A 137 15.25 -16.27 10.92
C PRO A 137 14.33 -16.71 9.78
N ASP A 138 13.08 -17.06 10.09
CA ASP A 138 12.08 -17.58 9.15
C ASP A 138 11.20 -16.49 8.52
N ARG A 139 11.25 -15.25 9.03
CA ARG A 139 10.59 -14.04 8.49
C ARG A 139 9.19 -14.32 7.93
N PRO A 140 8.28 -14.88 8.74
CA PRO A 140 6.98 -15.30 8.26
C PRO A 140 6.23 -14.14 7.61
N ARG A 141 5.47 -14.43 6.54
CA ARG A 141 4.59 -13.49 5.81
C ARG A 141 3.22 -14.13 5.59
N THR A 142 2.71 -14.77 6.63
CA THR A 142 1.57 -15.68 6.53
C THR A 142 0.33 -14.96 6.01
N LEU A 143 0.03 -13.72 6.43
CA LEU A 143 -1.16 -13.02 5.96
C LEU A 143 -1.05 -12.72 4.46
N PHE A 144 0.13 -12.29 3.99
CA PHE A 144 0.40 -12.08 2.58
C PHE A 144 0.17 -13.37 1.77
N HIS A 145 0.75 -14.49 2.22
CA HIS A 145 0.60 -15.77 1.53
C HIS A 145 -0.85 -16.26 1.54
N LEU A 146 -1.59 -16.07 2.64
CA LEU A 146 -3.01 -16.39 2.73
C LEU A 146 -3.85 -15.58 1.75
N LEU A 147 -3.69 -14.25 1.73
CA LEU A 147 -4.46 -13.38 0.85
C LEU A 147 -4.12 -13.63 -0.63
N ARG A 148 -2.87 -14.01 -0.94
CA ARG A 148 -2.49 -14.46 -2.29
C ARG A 148 -3.12 -15.81 -2.64
N ALA A 149 -3.07 -16.78 -1.73
CA ALA A 149 -3.66 -18.11 -1.91
C ALA A 149 -5.19 -18.06 -2.12
N LEU A 150 -5.87 -17.14 -1.42
CA LEU A 150 -7.30 -16.90 -1.55
C LEU A 150 -7.69 -16.05 -2.78
N GLY A 151 -6.71 -15.64 -3.61
CA GLY A 151 -6.94 -14.87 -4.84
C GLY A 151 -7.27 -13.39 -4.61
N THR A 152 -7.12 -12.88 -3.37
CA THR A 152 -7.33 -11.47 -3.04
C THR A 152 -6.21 -10.59 -3.61
N TYR A 153 -4.97 -11.08 -3.54
CA TYR A 153 -3.82 -10.44 -4.17
C TYR A 153 -3.51 -11.09 -5.50
N ARG A 154 -3.57 -10.31 -6.58
CA ARG A 154 -3.35 -10.77 -7.95
C ARG A 154 -2.20 -9.99 -8.60
N ASP A 155 -1.49 -10.65 -9.52
CA ASP A 155 -0.37 -10.02 -10.25
C ASP A 155 -0.83 -8.84 -11.14
N PHE A 156 -2.14 -8.73 -11.40
CA PHE A 156 -2.81 -7.64 -12.09
C PHE A 156 -4.14 -7.28 -11.39
N GLY A 157 -4.49 -6.00 -11.39
CA GLY A 157 -5.66 -5.51 -10.65
C GLY A 157 -5.42 -5.51 -9.13
N ALA A 158 -6.48 -5.60 -8.33
CA ALA A 158 -6.37 -5.46 -6.88
C ALA A 158 -5.25 -6.32 -6.24
N GLY A 159 -4.42 -5.67 -5.42
CA GLY A 159 -3.37 -6.31 -4.62
C GLY A 159 -2.01 -6.50 -5.32
N TRP A 160 -1.82 -6.04 -6.57
CA TRP A 160 -0.52 -6.17 -7.23
C TRP A 160 0.61 -5.44 -6.48
N ALA A 161 0.31 -4.27 -5.90
CA ALA A 161 1.28 -3.48 -5.14
C ALA A 161 1.75 -4.23 -3.88
N GLU A 162 0.84 -4.93 -3.20
CA GLU A 162 1.14 -5.79 -2.05
C GLU A 162 2.06 -6.95 -2.44
N ILE A 163 1.87 -7.53 -3.64
CA ILE A 163 2.76 -8.58 -4.15
C ILE A 163 4.17 -8.03 -4.36
N VAL A 164 4.32 -6.88 -5.02
CA VAL A 164 5.64 -6.29 -5.26
C VAL A 164 6.33 -5.96 -3.93
N SER A 165 5.61 -5.39 -2.98
CA SER A 165 6.11 -5.05 -1.63
C SER A 165 6.58 -6.26 -0.83
N ASN A 166 5.91 -7.41 -0.99
CA ASN A 166 6.23 -8.60 -0.22
C ASN A 166 7.16 -9.59 -0.92
N THR A 167 7.49 -9.38 -2.19
CA THR A 167 8.34 -10.31 -2.97
C THR A 167 9.61 -9.69 -3.54
N GLY A 168 9.80 -8.38 -3.37
CA GLY A 168 10.98 -7.66 -3.85
C GLY A 168 11.67 -6.79 -2.79
N GLY A 169 12.66 -6.02 -3.23
CA GLY A 169 13.40 -5.05 -2.39
C GLY A 169 12.77 -3.66 -2.30
N LEU A 170 11.57 -3.48 -2.85
CA LEU A 170 10.86 -2.20 -2.91
C LEU A 170 9.59 -2.26 -2.08
N VAL A 171 9.18 -1.11 -1.54
CA VAL A 171 7.81 -0.90 -1.07
C VAL A 171 7.06 -0.15 -2.16
N VAL A 172 5.93 -0.70 -2.57
CA VAL A 172 5.03 -0.13 -3.56
C VAL A 172 3.64 0.01 -2.96
N CYS A 173 3.05 1.20 -3.11
CA CYS A 173 1.70 1.49 -2.70
C CYS A 173 0.89 1.99 -3.89
N GLU A 174 -0.33 1.48 -4.05
CA GLU A 174 -1.32 2.01 -4.99
C GLU A 174 -2.43 2.71 -4.18
N SER A 175 -2.55 4.02 -4.35
CA SER A 175 -3.60 4.82 -3.73
C SER A 175 -4.94 4.61 -4.45
N PRO A 176 -6.10 4.84 -3.79
CA PRO A 176 -7.42 4.69 -4.40
C PRO A 176 -7.65 5.51 -5.69
N ASN A 177 -6.91 6.59 -5.87
CA ASN A 177 -6.96 7.41 -7.08
C ASN A 177 -6.05 6.86 -8.22
N GLY A 178 -5.45 5.68 -8.05
CA GLY A 178 -4.53 5.05 -9.00
C GLY A 178 -3.10 5.61 -9.00
N ALA A 179 -2.73 6.45 -8.03
CA ALA A 179 -1.35 6.88 -7.88
C ALA A 179 -0.50 5.73 -7.32
N VAL A 180 0.67 5.53 -7.91
CA VAL A 180 1.66 4.53 -7.50
C VAL A 180 2.83 5.24 -6.86
N THR A 181 3.21 4.82 -5.66
CA THR A 181 4.39 5.30 -4.93
C THR A 181 5.37 4.15 -4.73
N VAL A 182 6.65 4.43 -4.94
CA VAL A 182 7.75 3.46 -4.86
C VAL A 182 8.88 4.01 -4.01
N THR A 183 9.40 3.19 -3.12
CA THR A 183 10.63 3.45 -2.36
C THR A 183 11.35 2.14 -2.04
N HIS A 184 12.56 2.23 -1.47
CA HIS A 184 13.27 1.05 -0.99
C HIS A 184 12.59 0.47 0.24
N HIS A 185 12.60 -0.86 0.34
CA HIS A 185 12.09 -1.53 1.51
C HIS A 185 13.13 -1.60 2.62
N TYR A 186 12.69 -1.27 3.84
CA TYR A 186 13.51 -1.35 5.05
C TYR A 186 13.50 -2.74 5.72
N TYR A 187 12.97 -3.81 5.09
CA TYR A 187 12.78 -5.10 5.81
C TYR A 187 14.09 -5.82 6.17
N ASN A 188 15.21 -5.44 5.54
CA ASN A 188 16.53 -5.95 5.91
C ASN A 188 17.23 -5.07 6.96
N VAL A 189 16.62 -3.95 7.35
CA VAL A 189 17.12 -3.10 8.42
C VAL A 189 16.70 -3.75 9.73
N GLN A 190 17.66 -4.42 10.38
CA GLN A 190 17.42 -4.96 11.71
C GLN A 190 17.26 -3.81 12.69
N GLU A 191 16.10 -3.75 13.33
CA GLU A 191 15.81 -2.79 14.37
C GLU A 191 16.67 -3.11 15.61
N ASN A 192 17.80 -2.42 15.77
CA ASN A 192 18.73 -2.59 16.89
C ASN A 192 18.79 -1.30 17.73
N TRP A 193 17.71 -1.04 18.48
CA TRP A 193 17.70 0.08 19.42
C TRP A 193 18.61 -0.22 20.61
N SER A 194 19.63 0.62 20.81
CA SER A 194 20.48 0.57 22.02
C SER A 194 19.77 1.07 23.28
N GLY A 195 18.49 1.48 23.20
CA GLY A 195 17.70 2.00 24.32
C GLY A 195 17.99 3.46 24.69
N GLY A 196 18.86 4.16 23.96
CA GLY A 196 19.12 5.59 24.15
C GLY A 196 18.23 6.46 23.25
N PHE A 197 17.53 7.44 23.84
CA PHE A 197 16.78 8.46 23.09
C PHE A 197 17.69 9.48 22.39
N PHE A 198 18.95 9.56 22.83
CA PHE A 198 19.95 10.50 22.33
C PHE A 198 21.18 9.76 21.88
N ARG A 199 21.68 10.10 20.69
CA ARG A 199 23.04 9.73 20.28
C ARG A 199 24.00 10.77 20.84
N PRO A 200 25.13 10.37 21.43
CA PRO A 200 26.24 11.26 21.71
C PRO A 200 26.61 12.09 20.47
N GLU A 201 26.94 13.35 20.69
CA GLU A 201 27.40 14.25 19.64
C GLU A 201 28.65 13.66 18.96
N GLY A 202 28.63 13.55 17.63
CA GLY A 202 29.72 12.98 16.83
C GLY A 202 29.65 11.48 16.58
N GLU A 203 28.72 10.74 17.19
CA GLU A 203 28.48 9.33 16.82
C GLU A 203 27.85 9.25 15.43
N LYS A 204 28.56 8.61 14.49
CA LYS A 204 28.08 8.41 13.12
C LYS A 204 27.16 7.19 13.07
N PHE A 205 26.06 7.33 12.34
CA PHE A 205 25.22 6.19 12.01
C PHE A 205 25.98 5.29 11.01
N ASP A 206 25.86 3.97 11.18
CA ASP A 206 26.35 3.03 10.17
C ASP A 206 25.41 3.05 8.96
N GLU A 207 25.66 3.96 8.03
CA GLU A 207 24.86 4.13 6.81
C GLU A 207 24.77 2.86 5.96
N SER A 208 25.69 1.89 6.15
CA SER A 208 25.66 0.62 5.41
C SER A 208 24.44 -0.24 5.73
N VAL A 209 23.75 0.04 6.84
CA VAL A 209 22.54 -0.67 7.27
C VAL A 209 21.30 -0.11 6.58
N LEU A 210 21.30 1.15 6.12
CA LEU A 210 20.11 1.76 5.51
C LEU A 210 20.03 1.47 4.01
N PRO A 211 18.81 1.40 3.44
CA PRO A 211 18.66 1.39 2.00
C PRO A 211 19.29 2.64 1.36
N PRO A 212 19.85 2.52 0.14
CA PRO A 212 20.51 3.63 -0.51
C PRO A 212 19.53 4.78 -0.77
N SER A 213 19.99 6.03 -0.64
CA SER A 213 19.17 7.18 -1.00
C SER A 213 18.83 7.20 -2.49
N LYS A 214 19.72 6.71 -3.37
CA LYS A 214 19.44 6.61 -4.81
C LYS A 214 18.39 5.52 -5.08
N LEU A 215 17.29 5.89 -5.72
CA LEU A 215 16.28 4.99 -6.27
C LEU A 215 16.53 4.87 -7.78
N SER A 216 17.05 3.71 -8.20
CA SER A 216 17.29 3.40 -9.61
C SER A 216 16.43 2.22 -10.04
N LEU A 217 15.57 2.45 -11.02
CA LEU A 217 14.69 1.46 -11.64
C LEU A 217 15.06 1.38 -13.12
N VAL A 218 15.35 0.17 -13.60
CA VAL A 218 15.67 -0.09 -15.01
C VAL A 218 14.67 -1.12 -15.53
N GLU A 219 13.73 -0.66 -16.35
CA GLU A 219 12.62 -1.45 -16.91
C GLU A 219 11.91 -2.32 -15.85
N ALA A 220 11.82 -1.80 -14.62
CA ALA A 220 11.32 -2.51 -13.46
C ALA A 220 9.84 -2.83 -13.63
N LYS A 221 9.45 -4.08 -13.37
CA LYS A 221 8.05 -4.52 -13.42
C LYS A 221 7.36 -4.20 -12.10
N LEU A 222 6.46 -3.22 -12.12
CA LEU A 222 5.64 -2.81 -10.99
C LEU A 222 4.18 -3.14 -11.31
N GLY A 223 3.79 -4.40 -11.07
CA GLY A 223 2.47 -4.92 -11.45
C GLY A 223 2.17 -4.71 -12.93
N PRO A 224 1.19 -3.86 -13.30
CA PRO A 224 0.85 -3.59 -14.69
C PRO A 224 1.81 -2.59 -15.39
N TYR A 225 2.76 -2.00 -14.67
CA TYR A 225 3.68 -1.00 -15.20
C TYR A 225 5.08 -1.55 -15.44
N ARG A 226 5.72 -1.05 -16.49
CA ARG A 226 7.16 -1.14 -16.70
C ARG A 226 7.76 0.25 -16.54
N VAL A 227 8.65 0.43 -15.56
CA VAL A 227 9.13 1.76 -15.16
C VAL A 227 10.65 1.83 -15.19
N SER A 228 11.17 2.87 -15.84
CA SER A 228 12.57 3.28 -15.72
C SER A 228 12.62 4.67 -15.07
N TYR A 229 13.40 4.80 -14.01
CA TYR A 229 13.48 6.00 -13.19
C TYR A 229 14.84 6.09 -12.50
N GLU A 230 15.41 7.29 -12.47
CA GLU A 230 16.56 7.62 -11.63
C GLU A 230 16.23 8.87 -10.81
N GLY A 231 16.41 8.76 -9.49
CA GLY A 231 16.29 9.86 -8.55
C GLY A 231 16.57 9.39 -7.13
N GLU A 232 15.98 10.05 -6.14
CA GLU A 232 16.25 9.78 -4.74
C GLU A 232 15.01 9.49 -3.91
N ARG A 233 15.18 8.56 -2.96
CA ARG A 233 14.31 8.12 -1.85
C ARG A 233 12.95 7.59 -2.29
N LEU A 234 12.14 8.42 -2.92
CA LEU A 234 10.77 8.09 -3.30
C LEU A 234 10.46 8.60 -4.70
N MET A 235 9.54 7.89 -5.35
CA MET A 235 8.95 8.32 -6.61
C MET A 235 7.46 8.00 -6.57
N SER A 236 6.63 8.94 -7.01
CA SER A 236 5.20 8.74 -7.18
C SER A 236 4.75 9.17 -8.57
N PHE A 237 3.83 8.44 -9.17
CA PHE A 237 3.21 8.82 -10.43
C PHE A 237 1.75 8.39 -10.48
N ARG A 238 0.95 9.06 -11.31
CA ARG A 238 -0.41 8.63 -11.63
C ARG A 238 -0.65 8.76 -13.11
N LEU A 239 -1.17 7.70 -13.73
CA LEU A 239 -1.65 7.77 -15.11
C LEU A 239 -3.15 8.08 -15.13
N ALA A 240 -3.59 8.88 -16.10
CA ALA A 240 -4.99 9.05 -16.46
C ALA A 240 -5.13 8.95 -17.98
N GLY A 241 -6.04 8.10 -18.47
CA GLY A 241 -6.19 7.87 -19.91
C GLY A 241 -4.90 7.42 -20.61
N GLY A 242 -4.05 6.66 -19.91
CA GLY A 242 -2.75 6.20 -20.42
C GLY A 242 -1.64 7.27 -20.50
N LYS A 243 -1.89 8.50 -20.01
CA LYS A 243 -0.90 9.59 -19.96
C LYS A 243 -0.54 9.94 -18.52
N LEU A 244 0.67 10.44 -18.33
CA LEU A 244 1.12 10.91 -17.00
C LEU A 244 0.32 12.15 -16.59
N ALA A 245 -0.43 12.02 -15.49
CA ALA A 245 -1.31 13.08 -14.97
C ALA A 245 -0.76 13.72 -13.70
N ALA A 246 -0.01 12.98 -12.89
CA ALA A 246 0.67 13.51 -11.72
C ALA A 246 2.01 12.79 -11.53
N PHE A 247 2.97 13.50 -10.95
CA PHE A 247 4.30 12.98 -10.66
C PHE A 247 4.86 13.67 -9.42
N ALA A 248 5.67 12.95 -8.64
CA ALA A 248 6.53 13.51 -7.61
C ALA A 248 7.82 12.69 -7.52
N GLY A 249 8.97 13.36 -7.59
CA GLY A 249 10.28 12.74 -7.48
C GLY A 249 11.36 13.74 -7.08
N HIS A 250 12.41 13.25 -6.44
CA HIS A 250 13.56 14.04 -6.01
C HIS A 250 14.80 13.70 -6.84
N ALA A 251 15.64 14.70 -7.10
CA ALA A 251 16.90 14.58 -7.83
C ALA A 251 16.75 13.80 -9.16
N THR A 252 15.74 14.15 -9.96
CA THR A 252 15.41 13.44 -11.20
C THR A 252 15.27 14.39 -12.38
N THR A 253 15.42 13.86 -13.59
CA THR A 253 15.13 14.58 -14.85
C THR A 253 13.82 14.13 -15.49
N GLY A 254 13.25 13.00 -15.06
CA GLY A 254 12.19 12.37 -15.80
C GLY A 254 11.86 10.94 -15.34
N ILE A 255 10.92 10.34 -16.04
CA ILE A 255 10.49 8.96 -15.84
C ILE A 255 10.05 8.36 -17.17
N THR A 256 10.30 7.07 -17.37
CA THR A 256 9.73 6.30 -18.48
C THR A 256 8.74 5.30 -17.92
N ILE A 257 7.51 5.31 -18.46
CA ILE A 257 6.45 4.39 -18.05
C ILE A 257 5.88 3.73 -19.29
N ASN A 258 5.88 2.40 -19.30
CA ASN A 258 5.37 1.57 -20.40
C ASN A 258 5.98 1.96 -21.77
N GLY A 259 7.28 2.23 -21.79
CA GLY A 259 8.03 2.63 -22.98
C GLY A 259 7.85 4.09 -23.41
N ARG A 260 7.03 4.89 -22.72
CA ARG A 260 6.88 6.33 -22.97
C ARG A 260 7.74 7.13 -22.01
N GLU A 261 8.69 7.87 -22.57
CA GLU A 261 9.55 8.79 -21.84
C GLU A 261 8.84 10.11 -21.53
N TYR A 262 9.04 10.60 -20.31
CA TYR A 262 8.64 11.93 -19.86
C TYR A 262 9.86 12.62 -19.26
N ARG A 263 10.39 13.62 -19.97
CA ARG A 263 11.52 14.43 -19.52
C ARG A 263 11.01 15.77 -18.99
N PHE A 264 11.19 16.02 -17.70
CA PHE A 264 10.70 17.23 -17.03
C PHE A 264 11.73 18.36 -17.09
N THR A 265 12.99 18.04 -16.82
CA THR A 265 14.08 19.03 -16.68
C THR A 265 15.34 18.56 -17.41
N ASP A 266 16.28 19.49 -17.62
CA ASP A 266 17.57 19.20 -18.26
C ASP A 266 18.63 18.70 -17.26
N SER A 267 18.45 19.00 -15.98
CA SER A 267 19.31 18.56 -14.87
C SER A 267 18.46 18.04 -13.70
N PRO A 268 18.98 17.10 -12.88
CA PRO A 268 18.28 16.55 -11.72
C PRO A 268 17.70 17.63 -10.79
N CYS A 269 16.40 17.56 -10.53
CA CYS A 269 15.65 18.49 -9.68
C CYS A 269 14.63 17.73 -8.82
N LEU A 270 14.13 18.39 -7.78
CA LEU A 270 12.81 18.07 -7.24
C LEU A 270 11.78 18.46 -8.30
N VAL A 271 10.87 17.54 -8.64
CA VAL A 271 9.75 17.80 -9.55
C VAL A 271 8.50 17.17 -8.95
N SER A 272 7.47 17.99 -8.76
CA SER A 272 6.14 17.55 -8.38
C SER A 272 5.09 18.32 -9.16
N PHE A 273 4.08 17.62 -9.66
CA PHE A 273 2.88 18.25 -10.19
C PHE A 273 1.67 17.33 -10.05
N ALA A 274 0.50 17.91 -9.80
CA ALA A 274 -0.78 17.21 -9.82
C ALA A 274 -1.92 18.17 -10.17
N PRO A 275 -2.96 17.72 -10.88
CA PRO A 275 -4.18 18.50 -11.06
C PRO A 275 -4.91 18.62 -9.72
N ILE A 276 -5.47 19.79 -9.48
CA ILE A 276 -6.35 20.04 -8.33
C ILE A 276 -7.76 19.56 -8.72
N PRO A 277 -8.41 18.69 -7.90
CA PRO A 277 -9.76 18.23 -8.17
C PRO A 277 -10.75 19.40 -8.28
N ARG A 278 -11.78 19.25 -9.12
CA ARG A 278 -12.75 20.31 -9.40
C ARG A 278 -13.46 20.80 -8.14
N GLU A 279 -13.73 19.88 -7.22
CA GLU A 279 -14.35 20.12 -5.92
C GLU A 279 -13.47 20.93 -4.95
N GLN A 280 -12.18 21.09 -5.25
CA GLN A 280 -11.23 21.90 -4.47
C GLN A 280 -10.91 23.24 -5.14
N LEU A 281 -11.45 23.51 -6.34
CA LEU A 281 -11.21 24.76 -7.04
C LEU A 281 -12.03 25.90 -6.42
N ALA A 282 -11.43 27.08 -6.37
CA ALA A 282 -12.15 28.30 -6.02
C ALA A 282 -13.16 28.68 -7.11
N ASP A 283 -14.17 29.47 -6.73
CA ASP A 283 -15.10 30.05 -7.69
C ASP A 283 -14.35 30.88 -8.74
N GLY A 284 -14.78 30.75 -10.00
CA GLY A 284 -14.14 31.41 -11.14
C GLY A 284 -12.94 30.66 -11.73
N VAL A 285 -12.43 29.61 -11.09
CA VAL A 285 -11.34 28.78 -11.64
C VAL A 285 -11.92 27.61 -12.43
N GLU A 286 -11.48 27.43 -13.68
CA GLU A 286 -11.87 26.31 -14.54
C GLU A 286 -11.02 25.07 -14.26
N ARG A 287 -9.70 25.25 -14.20
CA ARG A 287 -8.70 24.19 -14.02
C ARG A 287 -7.51 24.72 -13.24
N ALA A 288 -6.92 23.88 -12.39
CA ALA A 288 -5.69 24.20 -11.69
C ALA A 288 -4.80 22.98 -11.45
N TRP A 289 -3.53 23.25 -11.23
CA TRP A 289 -2.47 22.31 -10.90
C TRP A 289 -1.63 22.88 -9.77
N ILE A 290 -1.24 22.03 -8.83
CA ILE A 290 -0.16 22.33 -7.90
C ILE A 290 1.14 21.84 -8.51
N ILE A 291 2.17 22.68 -8.48
CA ILE A 291 3.49 22.41 -9.05
C ILE A 291 4.53 22.76 -7.98
N GLN A 292 5.56 21.94 -7.86
CA GLN A 292 6.75 22.27 -7.09
C GLN A 292 7.96 21.83 -7.88
N CYS A 293 8.92 22.73 -8.08
CA CYS A 293 10.17 22.37 -8.73
C CYS A 293 11.33 23.13 -8.11
N ALA A 294 12.42 22.43 -7.83
CA ALA A 294 13.60 23.03 -7.21
C ALA A 294 14.87 22.31 -7.63
N ARG A 295 15.94 23.07 -7.88
CA ARG A 295 17.28 22.50 -8.01
C ARG A 295 17.76 21.99 -6.66
N ALA A 296 18.66 21.00 -6.66
CA ALA A 296 19.26 20.48 -5.43
C ALA A 296 20.24 21.45 -4.74
N GLY A 297 20.53 22.63 -5.33
CA GLY A 297 21.44 23.64 -4.78
C GLY A 297 21.08 25.06 -5.22
N GLU A 298 21.86 26.05 -4.78
CA GLU A 298 21.68 27.47 -5.13
C GLU A 298 21.97 27.70 -6.62
N GLY A 299 20.91 27.77 -7.43
CA GLY A 299 21.00 28.12 -8.85
C GLY A 299 20.44 29.50 -9.11
N SER A 300 21.26 30.40 -9.64
CA SER A 300 20.83 31.73 -10.11
C SER A 300 20.37 31.66 -11.56
N GLY A 301 19.12 31.28 -11.80
CA GLY A 301 18.55 31.38 -13.15
C GLY A 301 17.22 30.66 -13.31
N GLU A 302 16.54 30.94 -14.43
CA GLU A 302 15.29 30.28 -14.80
C GLU A 302 15.46 28.76 -14.83
N LEU A 303 14.45 28.05 -14.35
CA LEU A 303 14.33 26.61 -14.48
C LEU A 303 13.27 26.28 -15.53
N ILE A 304 13.62 25.42 -16.49
CA ILE A 304 12.71 24.96 -17.52
C ILE A 304 12.04 23.67 -17.05
N LEU A 305 10.72 23.73 -16.82
CA LEU A 305 9.90 22.58 -16.45
C LEU A 305 8.97 22.20 -17.60
N ARG A 306 9.06 20.97 -18.06
CA ARG A 306 8.21 20.39 -19.10
C ARG A 306 7.11 19.55 -18.44
N LEU A 307 5.87 19.94 -18.65
CA LEU A 307 4.68 19.24 -18.16
C LEU A 307 4.09 18.37 -19.26
N PRO A 308 3.69 17.12 -18.98
CA PRO A 308 3.19 16.17 -19.98
C PRO A 308 1.74 16.41 -20.39
N PHE A 309 1.27 17.66 -20.27
CA PHE A 309 -0.08 18.10 -20.58
C PHE A 309 -0.08 19.55 -21.08
N GLU A 310 -1.11 19.91 -21.85
CA GLU A 310 -1.31 21.27 -22.32
C GLU A 310 -2.14 22.08 -21.33
N VAL A 311 -1.57 23.21 -20.94
CA VAL A 311 -2.25 24.22 -20.12
C VAL A 311 -3.01 25.16 -21.08
N PRO A 312 -4.28 25.48 -20.82
CA PRO A 312 -5.07 26.37 -21.68
C PRO A 312 -4.47 27.77 -21.83
N ASP A 313 -5.01 28.55 -22.77
CA ASP A 313 -4.68 29.97 -22.91
C ASP A 313 -5.11 30.77 -21.68
N GLY A 314 -4.40 31.86 -21.40
CA GLY A 314 -4.70 32.75 -20.27
C GLY A 314 -4.28 32.18 -18.91
N ALA A 315 -3.40 31.18 -18.88
CA ALA A 315 -2.97 30.61 -17.61
C ALA A 315 -2.20 31.61 -16.75
N ARG A 316 -2.52 31.56 -15.46
CA ARG A 316 -1.91 32.36 -14.40
C ARG A 316 -1.26 31.43 -13.41
N TRP A 317 -0.28 31.94 -12.69
CA TRP A 317 0.30 31.23 -11.57
C TRP A 317 0.30 32.08 -10.30
N ALA A 318 0.40 31.42 -9.16
CA ALA A 318 0.59 32.08 -7.87
C ALA A 318 1.57 31.26 -7.03
N VAL A 319 2.62 31.90 -6.52
CA VAL A 319 3.51 31.29 -5.54
C VAL A 319 2.76 31.21 -4.21
N ASP A 320 2.73 30.01 -3.64
CA ASP A 320 1.98 29.72 -2.43
C ASP A 320 2.77 28.73 -1.57
N ALA A 321 3.72 29.25 -0.79
CA ALA A 321 4.59 28.44 0.05
C ALA A 321 3.83 27.57 1.08
N MET A 322 2.60 27.93 1.41
CA MET A 322 1.75 27.21 2.36
C MET A 322 0.70 26.31 1.68
N ALA A 323 0.62 26.35 0.35
CA ALA A 323 -0.41 25.67 -0.44
C ALA A 323 -1.85 25.92 0.08
N ASN A 324 -2.16 27.15 0.49
CA ASN A 324 -3.44 27.54 1.11
C ASN A 324 -4.32 28.45 0.23
N GLY A 325 -3.96 28.65 -1.03
CA GLY A 325 -4.70 29.43 -2.03
C GLY A 325 -4.54 30.95 -1.92
N ARG A 326 -3.60 31.46 -1.11
CA ARG A 326 -3.45 32.91 -0.86
C ARG A 326 -2.32 33.59 -1.63
N GLY A 327 -1.71 32.89 -2.58
CA GLY A 327 -0.69 33.46 -3.45
C GLY A 327 -1.23 34.60 -4.31
N THR A 328 -0.39 35.58 -4.63
CA THR A 328 -0.78 36.69 -5.54
C THR A 328 -0.63 36.25 -6.99
N PRO A 329 -1.70 36.24 -7.81
CA PRO A 329 -1.60 35.65 -9.13
C PRO A 329 -1.07 36.60 -10.21
N SER A 330 -0.21 36.08 -11.07
CA SER A 330 0.35 36.80 -12.23
C SER A 330 0.27 35.93 -13.51
N PRO A 331 0.39 36.51 -14.71
CA PRO A 331 0.45 35.73 -15.95
C PRO A 331 1.59 34.71 -15.91
N ALA A 332 1.29 33.46 -16.29
CA ALA A 332 2.32 32.42 -16.34
C ALA A 332 3.20 32.58 -17.59
N SER A 333 4.50 32.33 -17.45
CA SER A 333 5.43 32.28 -18.59
C SER A 333 5.54 30.84 -19.11
N TYR A 334 4.89 30.56 -20.25
CA TYR A 334 4.87 29.22 -20.83
C TYR A 334 4.82 29.21 -22.35
N THR A 335 5.29 28.11 -22.93
CA THR A 335 5.05 27.77 -24.33
C THR A 335 4.39 26.39 -24.42
N ARG A 336 3.69 26.14 -25.52
CA ARG A 336 3.05 24.85 -25.80
C ARG A 336 3.62 24.25 -27.06
N ALA A 337 3.92 22.96 -27.03
CA ALA A 337 4.33 22.22 -28.21
C ALA A 337 3.97 20.74 -28.03
N ARG A 338 3.36 20.15 -29.06
CA ARG A 338 3.17 18.69 -29.20
C ARG A 338 2.52 18.01 -27.98
N GLY A 339 1.53 18.64 -27.33
CA GLY A 339 0.86 18.04 -26.17
C GLY A 339 1.52 18.32 -24.82
N GLU A 340 2.54 19.16 -24.78
CA GLU A 340 3.31 19.51 -23.58
C GLU A 340 3.28 21.03 -23.32
N THR A 341 3.44 21.39 -22.06
CA THR A 341 3.63 22.78 -21.63
C THR A 341 5.03 22.95 -21.07
N VAL A 342 5.76 23.95 -21.57
CA VAL A 342 7.09 24.31 -21.06
C VAL A 342 6.95 25.57 -20.22
N LEU A 343 7.10 25.45 -18.91
CA LEU A 343 7.15 26.57 -17.97
C LEU A 343 8.58 27.06 -17.81
N ARG A 344 8.75 28.38 -17.72
CA ARG A 344 10.01 29.03 -17.34
C ARG A 344 9.87 29.59 -15.93
N LEU A 345 10.36 28.87 -14.93
CA LEU A 345 10.23 29.23 -13.52
C LEU A 345 11.37 30.16 -13.08
N PRO A 346 11.08 31.42 -12.72
CA PRO A 346 12.07 32.31 -12.11
C PRO A 346 12.63 31.74 -10.79
N PRO A 347 13.82 32.18 -10.34
CA PRO A 347 14.44 31.71 -9.09
C PRO A 347 13.52 31.77 -7.87
N GLU A 348 12.72 32.83 -7.71
CA GLU A 348 11.80 33.02 -6.59
C GLU A 348 10.61 32.04 -6.55
N MET A 349 10.36 31.34 -7.67
CA MET A 349 9.31 30.32 -7.77
C MET A 349 9.86 28.90 -7.59
N GLN A 350 11.18 28.74 -7.46
CA GLN A 350 11.82 27.44 -7.28
C GLN A 350 11.87 27.08 -5.79
N GLY A 351 11.30 25.93 -5.42
CA GLY A 351 11.18 25.51 -4.01
C GLY A 351 9.76 25.53 -3.46
N PRO A 352 9.07 26.68 -3.37
CA PRO A 352 7.70 26.72 -2.86
C PRO A 352 6.73 26.04 -3.83
N ALA A 353 5.52 25.73 -3.34
CA ALA A 353 4.45 25.32 -4.22
C ALA A 353 3.98 26.51 -5.08
N VAL A 354 3.65 26.21 -6.33
CA VAL A 354 3.13 27.14 -7.33
C VAL A 354 1.79 26.58 -7.80
N LEU A 355 0.73 27.37 -7.66
CA LEU A 355 -0.57 27.06 -8.21
C LEU A 355 -0.60 27.59 -9.65
N LEU A 356 -0.70 26.72 -10.65
CA LEU A 356 -0.93 27.09 -12.04
C LEU A 356 -2.41 26.88 -12.35
N PHE A 357 -3.12 27.87 -12.88
CA PHE A 357 -4.55 27.79 -13.07
C PHE A 357 -5.07 28.64 -14.23
N VAL A 358 -6.31 28.37 -14.62
CA VAL A 358 -7.03 29.05 -15.69
C VAL A 358 -8.40 29.46 -15.16
N ASP A 359 -8.75 30.72 -15.36
CA ASP A 359 -10.06 31.27 -15.00
C ASP A 359 -11.13 30.87 -16.03
N LYS A 360 -12.40 30.87 -15.64
CA LYS A 360 -13.57 30.51 -16.47
C LYS A 360 -13.87 31.50 -17.60
#